data_AF-A0A482ZDT1-F1
#
_entry.id   AF-A0A482ZDT1-F1
#
_cell.length_a   1.000
_cell.length_b   1.000
_cell.length_c   1.000
_cell.angle_alpha   90.00
_cell.angle_beta   90.00
_cell.angle_gamma   90.00
#
_symmetry.space_group_name_H-M   'P 1'
#
loop_
_entity.id
_entity.type
_entity.pdbx_description
1 polymer ?
#
loop_
_entity_poly.entity_id
_entity_poly.type
_entity_poly.pdbx_seq_one_letter_code
_entity_poly.pdbx_strand_id
1 'polypeptide(L)' 'MLKLIGTESRQSIEGFLQRKVFLKLWVKVKQGWSDDKRSLASLGYD' A
#
# COMPACT_ATOMS: atom_id res chain seq x y z
N MET A 1 -8.45 2.83 -11.70
CA MET A 1 -8.43 2.83 -10.24
C MET A 1 -7.02 2.64 -9.64
N LEU A 2 -6.29 1.54 -9.89
CA LEU A 2 -4.93 1.35 -9.33
C LEU A 2 -3.91 2.44 -9.74
N LYS A 3 -3.95 2.87 -11.01
CA LYS A 3 -3.09 3.96 -11.51
C LYS A 3 -3.31 5.28 -10.77
N LEU A 4 -4.57 5.59 -10.42
CA LEU A 4 -4.91 6.80 -9.67
C LEU A 4 -4.33 6.73 -8.25
N ILE A 5 -4.62 5.64 -7.53
CA ILE A 5 -4.10 5.38 -6.18
C ILE A 5 -2.57 5.50 -6.16
N GLY A 6 -1.89 4.86 -7.11
CA GLY A 6 -0.43 4.93 -7.21
C GLY A 6 0.10 6.32 -7.56
N THR A 7 -0.65 7.10 -8.35
CA THR A 7 -0.24 8.47 -8.72
C THR A 7 -0.34 9.41 -7.54
N GLU A 8 -1.48 9.41 -6.82
CA GLU A 8 -1.72 10.27 -5.66
C GLU A 8 -0.78 9.90 -4.51
N SER A 9 -0.63 8.60 -4.23
CA SER A 9 0.29 8.12 -3.18
C SER A 9 1.74 8.51 -3.48
N ARG A 10 2.20 8.34 -4.73
CA ARG A 10 3.55 8.74 -5.15
C ARG A 10 3.76 10.24 -4.98
N GLN A 11 2.80 11.07 -5.41
CA GLN A 11 2.90 12.52 -5.25
C GLN A 11 2.98 12.94 -3.78
N SER A 12 2.17 12.33 -2.90
CA SER A 12 2.23 12.57 -1.46
C SER A 12 3.60 12.20 -0.87
N ILE A 13 4.14 11.01 -1.22
CA ILE A 13 5.46 10.56 -0.77
C ILE A 13 6.58 11.47 -1.28
N GLU A 14 6.54 11.89 -2.56
CA GLU A 14 7.53 12.84 -3.11
C GLU A 14 7.48 14.19 -2.38
N GLY A 15 6.28 14.66 -2.03
CA GLY A 15 6.09 15.88 -1.24
C GLY A 15 6.65 15.77 0.17
N PHE A 16 6.47 14.63 0.84
CA PHE A 16 7.02 14.41 2.18
C PHE A 16 8.55 14.27 2.16
N LEU A 17 9.10 13.50 1.22
CA LEU A 17 10.54 13.22 1.13
C LEU A 17 11.34 14.27 0.37
N GLN A 18 10.67 15.23 -0.28
CA GLN A 18 11.28 16.27 -1.13
C GLN A 18 12.22 15.70 -2.21
N ARG A 19 11.89 14.52 -2.74
CA ARG A 19 12.69 13.81 -3.75
C ARG A 19 11.82 13.00 -4.69
N LYS A 20 12.33 12.69 -5.89
CA LYS A 20 11.63 11.83 -6.86
C LYS A 20 11.61 10.37 -6.41
N VAL A 21 10.48 9.71 -6.64
CA VAL A 21 10.24 8.32 -6.22
C VAL A 21 9.58 7.54 -7.36
N PHE A 22 10.08 6.33 -7.60
CA PHE A 22 9.40 5.34 -8.44
C PHE A 22 8.63 4.34 -7.56
N LEU A 23 7.30 4.43 -7.56
CA LEU A 23 6.43 3.57 -6.77
C LEU A 23 5.92 2.38 -7.60
N LYS A 24 6.38 1.16 -7.27
CA LYS A 24 5.91 -0.09 -7.90
C LYS A 24 4.86 -0.74 -7.02
N LEU A 25 3.68 -1.00 -7.57
CA LEU A 25 2.55 -1.59 -6.86
C LEU A 25 2.15 -2.93 -7.46
N TRP A 26 1.63 -3.82 -6.61
CA TRP A 26 1.08 -5.12 -6.99
C TRP A 26 -0.25 -5.35 -6.28
N VAL A 27 -1.16 -6.07 -6.93
CA VAL A 27 -2.43 -6.48 -6.34
C VAL A 27 -2.38 -7.98 -6.09
N LYS A 28 -2.68 -8.40 -4.86
CA LYS A 28 -2.80 -9.81 -4.47
C LYS A 28 -4.12 -10.01 -3.75
N VAL A 29 -4.85 -11.06 -4.10
CA VAL A 29 -6.08 -11.46 -3.42
C VAL A 29 -5.74 -12.56 -2.40
N LYS A 30 -6.17 -12.37 -1.15
CA LYS A 30 -6.12 -13.40 -0.09
C LYS A 30 -7.51 -13.50 0.52
N GLN A 31 -8.12 -14.68 0.47
CA GLN A 31 -9.46 -14.87 1.04
C GLN A 31 -9.39 -14.91 2.57
N GLY A 32 -10.38 -14.34 3.26
CA GLY A 32 -10.51 -14.40 4.73
C GLY A 32 -9.40 -13.69 5.51
N TRP A 33 -8.63 -12.78 4.88
CA TRP A 33 -7.47 -12.16 5.53
C TRP A 33 -7.82 -11.27 6.72
N SER A 34 -9.03 -10.71 6.77
CA SER A 34 -9.50 -9.85 7.86
C SER A 34 -9.84 -10.63 9.13
N ASP A 35 -10.19 -11.92 9.01
CA ASP A 35 -10.62 -12.74 10.14
C ASP A 35 -9.46 -13.57 10.71
N ASP A 36 -8.34 -13.63 9.99
CA ASP A 36 -7.11 -14.32 10.41
C ASP A 36 -6.20 -13.38 11.21
N LYS A 37 -6.11 -13.59 12.52
CA LYS A 37 -5.23 -12.82 13.42
C LYS A 37 -3.77 -12.75 12.93
N ARG A 38 -3.24 -13.83 12.35
CA ARG A 38 -1.86 -13.82 11.83
C ARG A 38 -1.71 -12.89 10.63
N SER A 39 -2.74 -12.81 9.79
CA SER A 39 -2.76 -11.89 8.65
C SER A 39 -2.78 -10.44 9.13
N LEU A 40 -3.60 -10.12 10.13
CA LEU A 40 -3.67 -8.78 10.72
C LEU A 40 -2.32 -8.36 11.33
N ALA A 41 -1.69 -9.24 12.12
CA ALA A 41 -0.36 -9.03 12.67
C ALA A 41 0.67 -8.66 11.59
N SER A 42 0.69 -9.42 10.49
CA SER A 42 1.64 -9.21 9.39
C SER A 42 1.42 -7.90 8.61
N LEU A 43 0.23 -7.32 8.71
CA LEU A 43 -0.15 -6.06 8.09
C LEU A 43 0.01 -4.87 9.05
N GLY A 44 0.38 -5.11 10.32
CA GLY A 44 0.56 -4.08 11.33
C GLY A 44 -0.74 -3.61 11.99
N TYR A 45 -1.77 -4.46 12.05
CA TYR A 45 -3.05 -4.17 12.72
C TYR A 45 -3.17 -4.76 14.15
N ASP A 46 -2.11 -5.37 14.69
CA ASP A 46 -2.02 -5.86 16.08
C ASP A 46 -1.33 -4.85 17.01
#